data_AF-A0A7Y5WHF9-F1
#
_entry.id   AF-A0A7Y5WHF9-F1
#
_cell.length_a   1.000
_cell.length_b   1.000
_cell.length_c   1.000
_cell.angle_alpha   90.00
_cell.angle_beta   90.00
_cell.angle_gamma   90.00
#
_symmetry.space_group_name_H-M   'P 1'
#
loop_
_entity.id
_entity.type
_entity.pdbx_description
1 polymer ?
#
loop_
_entity_poly.entity_id
_entity_poly.type
_entity_poly.pdbx_seq_one_letter_code
_entity_poly.pdbx_strand_id
1 'polypeptide(L)'
;RGRVAGRDATRRRELEEAATRLGAESATAGRHPDGRLGDVGSLVRRTVRRALGATGADAVLSLWREDPHPDHRAAATSALAAAADHGLPAAEMPLWAVHWTDPALVRCEVRPVHLEPADLDAREHALAAYVSQTRPLAPNLDPVLPPAVLAWRTEVLATPGAG
;
A
#
# COMPACT_ATOMS: atom_id res chain seq x y z
N ARG A 1 14.39 -15.48 9.65
CA ARG A 1 15.00 -14.13 9.54
C ARG A 1 15.19 -13.59 10.96
N GLY A 2 16.39 -13.13 11.32
CA GLY A 2 16.69 -12.66 12.68
C GLY A 2 15.89 -11.40 13.03
N ARG A 3 15.47 -11.26 14.30
CA ARG A 3 14.82 -10.04 14.78
C ARG A 3 15.86 -8.92 14.84
N VAL A 4 15.71 -7.88 14.01
CA VAL A 4 16.47 -6.64 14.16
C VAL A 4 15.71 -5.76 15.15
N ALA A 5 16.35 -5.46 16.28
CA ALA A 5 15.76 -4.60 17.31
C ALA A 5 15.39 -3.24 16.72
N GLY A 6 14.21 -2.71 17.05
CA GLY A 6 13.77 -1.41 16.58
C GLY A 6 13.28 -1.34 15.13
N ARG A 7 13.35 -2.42 14.33
CA ARG A 7 12.92 -2.44 12.91
C ARG A 7 11.54 -1.81 12.71
N ASP A 8 10.55 -2.26 13.47
CA ASP A 8 9.17 -1.79 13.30
C ASP A 8 9.01 -0.31 13.72
N ALA A 9 9.79 0.14 14.70
CA ALA A 9 9.82 1.53 15.11
C ALA A 9 10.51 2.41 14.05
N THR A 10 11.58 1.94 13.41
CA THR A 10 12.23 2.62 12.28
C THR A 10 11.26 2.75 11.12
N ARG A 11 10.68 1.63 10.64
CA ARG A 11 9.75 1.63 9.50
C ARG A 11 8.52 2.49 9.75
N ARG A 12 8.05 2.60 11.00
CA ARG A 12 6.96 3.51 11.35
C ARG A 12 7.35 4.98 11.21
N ARG A 13 8.54 5.37 11.65
CA ARG A 13 9.03 6.76 11.46
C ARG A 13 9.20 7.08 9.98
N GLU A 14 9.71 6.14 9.20
CA GLU A 14 9.83 6.30 7.74
C GLU A 14 8.47 6.50 7.07
N LEU A 15 7.44 5.75 7.49
CA LEU A 15 6.05 5.93 7.03
C LEU A 15 5.51 7.33 7.38
N GLU A 16 5.66 7.74 8.64
CA GLU A 16 5.19 9.05 9.12
C GLU A 16 5.87 10.19 8.34
N GLU A 17 7.18 10.10 8.14
CA GLU A 17 7.96 11.06 7.37
C GLU A 17 7.56 11.08 5.89
N ALA A 18 7.42 9.91 5.25
CA ALA A 18 6.97 9.82 3.87
C ALA A 18 5.58 10.44 3.66
N ALA A 19 4.65 10.19 4.60
CA ALA A 19 3.31 10.77 4.54
C ALA A 19 3.35 12.30 4.69
N THR A 20 4.16 12.83 5.60
CA THR A 20 4.36 14.29 5.71
C THR A 20 4.94 14.87 4.43
N ARG A 21 5.93 14.21 3.81
CA ARG A 21 6.53 14.64 2.54
C ARG A 21 5.54 14.63 1.37
N LEU A 22 4.55 13.73 1.37
CA LEU A 22 3.44 13.71 0.40
C LEU A 22 2.34 14.74 0.70
N GLY A 23 2.42 15.46 1.83
CA GLY A 23 1.35 16.38 2.26
C GLY A 23 0.10 15.69 2.80
N ALA A 24 0.19 14.43 3.23
CA ALA A 24 -0.94 13.74 3.85
C ALA A 24 -1.30 14.39 5.20
N GLU A 25 -2.59 14.64 5.42
CA GLU A 25 -3.08 15.23 6.67
C GLU A 25 -2.82 14.32 7.89
N SER A 26 -2.87 13.01 7.68
CA SER A 26 -2.58 12.03 8.73
C SER A 26 -2.11 10.70 8.16
N ALA A 27 -1.34 9.96 8.96
CA ALA A 27 -0.95 8.59 8.68
C ALA A 27 -1.14 7.74 9.94
N THR A 28 -1.78 6.58 9.79
CA THR A 28 -2.07 5.69 10.92
C THR A 28 -1.52 4.29 10.67
N ALA A 29 -0.63 3.83 11.54
CA ALA A 29 -0.15 2.45 11.52
C ALA A 29 -1.10 1.52 12.31
N GLY A 30 -1.69 0.53 11.63
CA GLY A 30 -2.66 -0.40 12.23
C GLY A 30 -2.09 -1.40 13.26
N ARG A 31 -0.76 -1.51 13.37
CA ARG A 31 -0.03 -2.41 14.30
C ARG A 31 -0.44 -3.88 14.20
N HIS A 32 -0.67 -4.34 12.97
CA HIS A 32 -0.98 -5.74 12.67
C HIS A 32 0.29 -6.54 12.34
N PRO A 33 0.25 -7.90 12.39
CA PRO A 33 1.39 -8.74 12.05
C PRO A 33 1.80 -8.63 10.57
N ASP A 34 3.06 -8.25 10.34
CA ASP A 34 3.70 -8.23 9.01
C ASP A 34 3.92 -9.66 8.48
N GLY A 35 3.49 -9.92 7.24
CA GLY A 35 3.49 -11.22 6.56
C GLY A 35 2.37 -12.18 6.96
N ARG A 36 1.47 -11.77 7.88
CA ARG A 36 0.38 -12.59 8.44
C ARG A 36 -0.91 -11.80 8.59
N LEU A 37 -1.12 -10.78 7.77
CA LEU A 37 -2.27 -9.89 7.89
C LEU A 37 -3.60 -10.65 7.69
N GLY A 38 -3.58 -11.70 6.87
CA GLY A 38 -4.73 -12.59 6.65
C GLY A 38 -5.24 -13.28 7.92
N ASP A 39 -4.36 -13.55 8.89
CA ASP A 39 -4.74 -14.22 10.15
C ASP A 39 -5.57 -13.32 11.07
N VAL A 40 -5.54 -12.01 10.83
CA VAL A 40 -6.20 -10.99 11.66
C VAL A 40 -7.19 -10.12 10.87
N GLY A 41 -7.69 -10.58 9.73
CA GLY A 41 -8.51 -9.78 8.81
C GLY A 41 -9.71 -9.06 9.46
N SER A 42 -10.39 -9.68 10.44
CA SER A 42 -11.49 -9.04 11.17
C SER A 42 -11.04 -7.84 12.02
N LEU A 43 -9.83 -7.88 12.56
CA LEU A 43 -9.21 -6.75 13.27
C LEU A 43 -8.78 -5.67 12.27
N VAL A 44 -8.23 -6.07 11.12
CA VAL A 44 -7.83 -5.13 10.05
C VAL A 44 -9.04 -4.34 9.55
N ARG A 45 -10.15 -5.01 9.19
CA ARG A 45 -11.40 -4.33 8.79
C ARG A 45 -11.89 -3.37 9.86
N ARG A 46 -11.83 -3.75 11.14
CA ARG A 46 -12.22 -2.88 12.26
C ARG A 46 -11.34 -1.62 12.35
N THR A 47 -10.02 -1.79 12.20
CA THR A 47 -9.08 -0.66 12.15
C THR A 47 -9.42 0.28 11.01
N VAL A 48 -9.64 -0.24 9.80
CA VAL A 48 -9.96 0.58 8.62
C VAL A 48 -11.31 1.28 8.81
N ARG A 49 -12.35 0.58 9.26
CA ARG A 49 -13.66 1.19 9.55
C ARG A 49 -13.57 2.35 10.52
N ARG A 50 -12.77 2.21 11.59
CA ARG A 50 -12.56 3.30 12.56
C ARG A 50 -11.85 4.49 11.92
N ALA A 51 -10.87 4.24 11.05
CA ALA A 51 -10.17 5.30 10.33
C ALA A 51 -11.13 6.07 9.41
N LEU A 52 -11.93 5.37 8.59
CA LEU A 52 -12.91 6.00 7.69
C LEU A 52 -13.91 6.88 8.44
N GLY A 53 -14.45 6.39 9.57
CA GLY A 53 -15.37 7.18 10.40
C GLY A 53 -14.72 8.40 11.08
N ALA A 54 -13.40 8.44 11.20
CA ALA A 54 -12.68 9.57 11.81
C ALA A 54 -12.21 10.61 10.77
N THR A 55 -11.95 10.19 9.53
CA THR A 55 -11.44 11.08 8.47
C THR A 55 -12.55 11.78 7.69
N GLY A 56 -13.77 11.23 7.67
CA GLY A 56 -14.85 11.77 6.82
C GLY A 56 -14.56 11.63 5.33
N ALA A 57 -13.81 10.59 4.93
CA ALA A 57 -13.40 10.38 3.55
C ALA A 57 -14.59 10.12 2.61
N ASP A 58 -14.55 10.70 1.40
CA ASP A 58 -15.56 10.51 0.36
C ASP A 58 -15.34 9.27 -0.51
N ALA A 59 -14.14 8.71 -0.51
CA ALA A 59 -13.77 7.54 -1.29
C ALA A 59 -12.61 6.78 -0.64
N VAL A 60 -12.40 5.53 -1.07
CA VAL A 60 -11.29 4.68 -0.61
C VAL A 60 -10.44 4.23 -1.80
N LEU A 61 -9.15 4.55 -1.79
CA LEU A 61 -8.16 3.90 -2.64
C LEU A 61 -7.52 2.76 -1.85
N SER A 62 -7.58 1.55 -2.40
CA SER A 62 -7.06 0.33 -1.78
C SER A 62 -6.03 -0.34 -2.69
N LEU A 63 -5.27 -1.29 -2.15
CA LEU A 63 -4.50 -2.24 -2.96
C LEU A 63 -5.44 -3.15 -3.76
N TRP A 64 -4.93 -3.74 -4.85
CA TRP A 64 -5.66 -4.70 -5.65
C TRP A 64 -5.87 -6.03 -4.91
N ARG A 65 -7.11 -6.52 -4.88
CA ARG A 65 -7.52 -7.74 -4.17
C ARG A 65 -6.88 -9.04 -4.69
N GLU A 66 -6.34 -9.02 -5.91
CA GLU A 66 -5.63 -10.14 -6.53
C GLU A 66 -4.11 -9.93 -6.59
N ASP A 67 -3.59 -8.93 -5.87
CA ASP A 67 -2.15 -8.68 -5.79
C ASP A 67 -1.40 -9.93 -5.25
N PRO A 68 -0.21 -10.28 -5.79
CA PRO A 68 0.47 -11.51 -5.42
C PRO A 68 0.90 -11.55 -3.94
N HIS A 69 1.02 -10.42 -3.24
CA HIS A 69 1.34 -10.42 -1.81
C HIS A 69 0.11 -10.78 -0.94
N PRO A 70 0.20 -11.77 -0.03
CA PRO A 70 -0.92 -12.16 0.83
C PRO A 70 -1.45 -11.01 1.71
N ASP A 71 -0.57 -10.22 2.31
CA ASP A 71 -0.99 -9.03 3.07
C ASP A 71 -1.67 -7.97 2.20
N HIS A 72 -1.27 -7.77 0.94
CA HIS A 72 -1.96 -6.83 0.06
C HIS A 72 -3.40 -7.28 -0.18
N ARG A 73 -3.62 -8.57 -0.47
CA ARG A 73 -4.97 -9.13 -0.62
C ARG A 73 -5.80 -9.01 0.65
N ALA A 74 -5.20 -9.26 1.82
CA ALA A 74 -5.89 -9.15 3.11
C ALA A 74 -6.25 -7.69 3.45
N ALA A 75 -5.34 -6.75 3.19
CA ALA A 75 -5.58 -5.32 3.34
C ALA A 75 -6.69 -4.85 2.39
N ALA A 76 -6.63 -5.26 1.12
CA ALA A 76 -7.62 -4.94 0.10
C ALA A 76 -9.01 -5.43 0.49
N THR A 77 -9.12 -6.73 0.81
CA THR A 77 -10.38 -7.33 1.26
C THR A 77 -10.98 -6.58 2.45
N SER A 78 -10.14 -6.20 3.42
CA SER A 78 -10.58 -5.48 4.61
C SER A 78 -11.03 -4.05 4.31
N ALA A 79 -10.30 -3.33 3.46
CA ALA A 79 -10.59 -1.96 3.08
C ALA A 79 -11.86 -1.86 2.23
N LEU A 80 -12.02 -2.74 1.25
CA LEU A 80 -13.20 -2.80 0.39
C LEU A 80 -14.47 -3.14 1.17
N ALA A 81 -14.40 -4.09 2.11
CA ALA A 81 -15.51 -4.39 2.99
C ALA A 81 -15.85 -3.21 3.92
N ALA A 82 -14.84 -2.50 4.42
CA ALA A 82 -15.04 -1.30 5.24
C ALA A 82 -15.65 -0.13 4.45
N ALA A 83 -15.24 0.07 3.19
CA ALA A 83 -15.82 1.07 2.30
C ALA A 83 -17.29 0.77 2.02
N ALA A 84 -17.62 -0.50 1.71
CA ALA A 84 -18.99 -0.96 1.52
C ALA A 84 -19.87 -0.73 2.76
N ASP A 85 -19.35 -0.99 3.97
CA ASP A 85 -20.06 -0.71 5.23
C ASP A 85 -20.42 0.78 5.41
N HIS A 86 -19.65 1.69 4.79
CA HIS A 86 -19.88 3.13 4.85
C HIS A 86 -20.59 3.68 3.60
N GLY A 87 -20.92 2.82 2.63
CA GLY A 87 -21.47 3.26 1.34
C GLY A 87 -20.51 4.11 0.51
N LEU A 88 -19.19 3.99 0.74
CA LEU A 88 -18.18 4.77 0.03
C LEU A 88 -17.76 4.07 -1.27
N PRO A 89 -17.57 4.82 -2.37
CA PRO A 89 -16.92 4.30 -3.56
C PRO A 89 -15.48 3.87 -3.23
N ALA A 90 -15.03 2.80 -3.86
CA ALA A 90 -13.66 2.31 -3.72
C ALA A 90 -13.03 2.01 -5.07
N ALA A 91 -11.75 2.36 -5.19
CA ALA A 91 -10.89 2.01 -6.31
C ALA A 91 -9.73 1.15 -5.82
N GLU A 92 -9.16 0.36 -6.71
CA GLU A 92 -8.03 -0.52 -6.41
C GLU A 92 -6.81 -0.12 -7.23
N MET A 93 -5.63 -0.26 -6.64
CA MET A 93 -4.34 0.00 -7.28
C MET A 93 -3.45 -1.24 -7.12
N PRO A 94 -3.09 -1.93 -8.21
CA PRO A 94 -2.09 -3.00 -8.17
C PRO A 94 -0.72 -2.43 -7.81
N LEU A 95 0.00 -3.08 -6.88
CA LEU A 95 1.31 -2.59 -6.42
C LEU A 95 2.44 -3.56 -6.78
N TRP A 96 2.29 -4.83 -6.42
CA TRP A 96 3.26 -5.87 -6.75
C TRP A 96 2.89 -6.58 -8.05
N ALA A 97 1.60 -6.64 -8.37
CA ALA A 97 1.13 -7.27 -9.59
C ALA A 97 1.72 -6.65 -10.86
N VAL A 98 1.98 -5.33 -10.89
CA VAL A 98 2.61 -4.67 -12.05
C VAL A 98 4.02 -5.17 -12.37
N HIS A 99 4.68 -5.82 -11.39
CA HIS A 99 6.04 -6.35 -11.54
C HIS A 99 6.10 -7.87 -11.65
N TRP A 100 5.16 -8.57 -11.02
CA TRP A 100 5.28 -10.00 -10.76
C TRP A 100 4.06 -10.83 -11.18
N THR A 101 3.05 -10.21 -11.79
CA THR A 101 1.92 -10.92 -12.40
C THR A 101 2.05 -10.86 -13.91
N ASP A 102 1.89 -12.00 -14.57
CA ASP A 102 1.78 -12.04 -16.04
C ASP A 102 0.54 -11.24 -16.48
N PRO A 103 0.68 -10.22 -17.34
CA PRO A 103 -0.46 -9.44 -17.84
C PRO A 103 -1.55 -10.32 -18.47
N ALA A 104 -1.20 -11.47 -19.06
CA ALA A 104 -2.17 -12.41 -19.64
C ALA A 104 -3.05 -13.12 -18.59
N LEU A 105 -2.73 -13.00 -17.29
CA LEU A 105 -3.51 -13.52 -16.18
C LEU A 105 -4.41 -12.45 -15.53
N VAL A 106 -4.22 -11.17 -15.85
CA VAL A 106 -5.06 -10.10 -15.32
C VAL A 106 -6.45 -10.16 -15.99
N ARG A 107 -7.51 -10.20 -15.18
CA ARG A 107 -8.91 -10.35 -15.63
C ARG A 107 -9.77 -9.12 -15.35
N CYS A 108 -9.15 -8.02 -14.91
CA CYS A 108 -9.81 -6.75 -14.64
C CYS A 108 -9.39 -5.68 -15.65
N GLU A 109 -10.14 -4.59 -15.74
CA GLU A 109 -9.68 -3.42 -16.47
C GLU A 109 -8.57 -2.74 -15.68
N VAL A 110 -7.50 -2.34 -16.38
CA VAL A 110 -6.39 -1.58 -15.81
C VAL A 110 -6.26 -0.28 -16.59
N ARG A 111 -6.31 0.85 -15.88
CA ARG A 111 -6.26 2.19 -16.48
C ARG A 111 -5.09 2.97 -15.91
N PRO A 112 -4.23 3.57 -16.75
CA PRO A 112 -3.15 4.40 -16.26
C PRO A 112 -3.70 5.67 -15.61
N VAL A 113 -3.03 6.11 -14.55
CA VAL A 113 -3.24 7.41 -13.92
C VAL A 113 -2.23 8.38 -14.51
N HIS A 114 -2.71 9.51 -15.00
CA HIS A 114 -1.83 10.58 -15.43
C HIS A 114 -1.20 11.24 -14.19
N LEU A 115 0.13 11.30 -14.18
CA LEU A 115 0.89 11.99 -13.15
C LEU A 115 1.57 13.20 -13.78
N GLU A 116 1.43 14.35 -13.15
CA GLU A 116 2.17 15.56 -13.50
C GLU A 116 3.62 15.44 -13.01
N PRO A 117 4.55 16.23 -13.57
CA PRO A 117 5.93 16.25 -13.09
C PRO A 117 6.06 16.49 -11.57
N ALA A 118 5.20 17.34 -11.01
CA ALA A 118 5.16 17.61 -9.58
C ALA A 118 4.76 16.39 -8.74
N ASP A 119 3.89 15.51 -9.26
CA ASP A 119 3.50 14.27 -8.58
C ASP A 119 4.66 13.28 -8.53
N LEU A 120 5.44 13.21 -9.62
CA LEU A 120 6.63 12.38 -9.70
C LEU A 120 7.73 12.87 -8.74
N ASP A 121 7.92 14.19 -8.64
CA ASP A 121 8.85 14.80 -7.69
C ASP A 121 8.42 14.56 -6.24
N ALA A 122 7.12 14.72 -5.93
CA ALA A 122 6.57 14.42 -4.61
C ALA A 122 6.73 12.94 -4.24
N ARG A 123 6.48 12.03 -5.19
CA ARG A 123 6.71 10.59 -5.02
C ARG A 123 8.18 10.30 -4.73
N GLU A 124 9.11 10.85 -5.51
CA GLU A 124 10.55 10.64 -5.30
C GLU A 124 11.01 11.19 -3.95
N HIS A 125 10.54 12.38 -3.58
CA HIS A 125 10.82 13.00 -2.28
C HIS A 125 10.32 12.14 -1.11
N ALA A 126 9.11 11.58 -1.21
CA ALA A 126 8.54 10.71 -0.20
C ALA A 126 9.25 9.36 -0.10
N LEU A 127 9.59 8.74 -1.24
CA LEU A 127 10.30 7.46 -1.28
C LEU A 127 11.68 7.55 -0.60
N ALA A 128 12.34 8.71 -0.65
CA ALA A 128 13.61 8.93 0.02
C ALA A 128 13.54 8.84 1.56
N ALA A 129 12.35 8.86 2.18
CA ALA A 129 12.19 8.61 3.62
C ALA A 129 12.33 7.12 3.98
N TYR A 130 12.09 6.19 3.04
CA TYR A 130 12.12 4.75 3.28
C TYR A 130 13.52 4.14 3.17
N VAL A 131 14.46 4.64 3.97
CA VAL A 131 15.87 4.23 3.93
C VAL A 131 16.03 2.73 4.18
N SER A 132 15.33 2.18 5.17
CA SER A 132 15.38 0.75 5.51
C SER A 132 14.64 -0.16 4.53
N GLN A 133 13.93 0.41 3.55
CA GLN A 133 13.29 -0.36 2.46
C GLN A 133 14.15 -0.40 1.20
N THR A 134 15.12 0.51 1.08
CA THR A 134 15.98 0.68 -0.11
C THR A 134 17.45 0.38 0.18
N ARG A 135 17.84 0.34 1.45
CA ARG A 135 19.17 -0.05 1.92
C ARG A 135 19.07 -1.11 3.02
N PRO A 136 20.06 -2.00 3.18
CA PRO A 136 20.08 -2.97 4.25
C PRO A 136 20.02 -2.29 5.63
N LEU A 137 19.10 -2.73 6.49
CA LEU A 137 19.00 -2.23 7.87
C LEU A 137 20.01 -2.91 8.80
N ALA A 138 20.46 -4.10 8.43
CA ALA A 138 21.49 -4.88 9.10
C ALA A 138 22.19 -5.77 8.05
N PRO A 139 23.41 -6.29 8.33
CA PRO A 139 24.17 -7.08 7.35
C PRO A 139 23.42 -8.27 6.73
N ASN A 140 22.44 -8.85 7.45
CA ASN A 140 21.65 -10.00 7.02
C ASN A 140 20.17 -9.66 6.77
N LEU A 141 19.86 -8.38 6.55
CA LEU A 141 18.50 -7.92 6.25
C LEU A 141 18.52 -7.06 4.99
N ASP A 142 18.30 -7.71 3.85
CA ASP A 142 18.18 -7.05 2.56
C ASP A 142 17.01 -6.05 2.52
N PRO A 143 17.15 -4.98 1.73
CA PRO A 143 16.04 -4.08 1.44
C PRO A 143 14.85 -4.83 0.83
N VAL A 144 13.64 -4.33 1.10
CA VAL A 144 12.41 -4.95 0.60
C VAL A 144 12.16 -4.56 -0.86
N LEU A 145 12.53 -3.33 -1.26
CA LEU A 145 12.22 -2.79 -2.58
C LEU A 145 13.39 -2.98 -3.56
N PRO A 146 13.21 -3.80 -4.62
CA PRO A 146 14.19 -3.91 -5.68
C PRO A 146 14.30 -2.62 -6.49
N PRO A 147 15.45 -2.34 -7.14
CA PRO A 147 15.64 -1.15 -7.97
C PRO A 147 14.59 -0.97 -9.08
N ALA A 148 14.12 -2.07 -9.69
CA ALA A 148 13.10 -2.02 -10.74
C ALA A 148 11.74 -1.49 -10.24
N VAL A 149 11.40 -1.74 -8.97
CA VAL A 149 10.18 -1.21 -8.34
C VAL A 149 10.32 0.30 -8.10
N LEU A 150 11.51 0.75 -7.70
CA LEU A 150 11.79 2.18 -7.48
C LEU A 150 11.83 2.98 -8.80
N ALA A 151 12.32 2.37 -9.88
CA ALA A 151 12.40 3.01 -11.19
C ALA A 151 11.05 3.12 -11.91
N TRP A 152 10.01 2.42 -11.41
CA TRP A 152 8.67 2.46 -11.98
C TRP A 152 8.01 3.82 -11.75
N ARG A 153 7.44 4.40 -12.80
CA ARG A 153 6.85 5.76 -12.80
C ARG A 153 5.40 5.80 -13.32
N THR A 154 4.73 4.66 -13.40
CA THR A 154 3.38 4.56 -13.98
C THR A 154 2.39 4.05 -12.93
N GLU A 155 1.50 4.88 -12.44
CA GLU A 155 0.43 4.42 -11.57
C GLU A 155 -0.76 3.92 -12.38
N VAL A 156 -1.43 2.89 -11.90
CA VAL A 156 -2.59 2.30 -12.58
C VAL A 156 -3.71 2.00 -11.59
N LEU A 157 -4.95 2.20 -12.00
CA LEU A 157 -6.13 1.75 -11.27
C LEU A 157 -6.64 0.45 -11.89
N ALA A 158 -7.02 -0.49 -11.04
CA ALA A 158 -7.75 -1.69 -11.40
C ALA A 158 -9.23 -1.52 -11.06
N THR A 159 -10.09 -1.80 -12.03
CA THR A 159 -11.54 -1.87 -11.82
C THR A 159 -12.04 -3.24 -12.27
N PRO A 160 -12.99 -3.87 -11.54
CA PRO A 160 -13.62 -5.10 -12.02
C PRO A 160 -14.07 -4.91 -13.47
N GLY A 161 -13.74 -5.87 -14.34
CA GLY A 161 -14.25 -5.83 -15.72
C GLY A 161 -15.77 -5.83 -15.70
N ALA A 162 -16.40 -5.13 -16.64
CA ALA A 162 -17.82 -5.35 -16.91
C ALA A 162 -17.97 -6.82 -17.31
N GLY A 163 -18.59 -7.62 -16.43
CA GLY A 163 -18.94 -9.00 -16.73
C GLY A 163 -19.98 -9.09 -17.83
#